data_AF-A0A356UDG0-F1
#
_entry.id   AF-A0A356UDG0-F1
#
_cell.length_a   1.000
_cell.length_b   1.000
_cell.length_c   1.000
_cell.angle_alpha   90.00
_cell.angle_beta   90.00
_cell.angle_gamma   90.00
#
_symmetry.space_group_name_H-M   'P 1'
#
loop_
_entity.id
_entity.type
_entity.pdbx_description
1 polymer ?
#
loop_
_entity_poly.entity_id
_entity_poly.type
_entity_poly.pdbx_seq_one_letter_code
_entity_poly.pdbx_strand_id
1 'polypeptide(L)' 'NYFFFATILKILGVAYLGEFATAICQDAGEQAVAKKVEFASKIIIAVLALPIMIAILESLMQLMPG' A
#
# COMPACT_ATOMS: atom_id res chain seq x y z
N ASN A 1 7.65 0.03 -17.55
CA ASN A 1 6.63 -1.01 -17.30
C ASN A 1 6.93 -1.86 -16.05
N TYR A 2 8.10 -2.51 -15.93
CA TYR A 2 8.43 -3.37 -14.79
C TYR A 2 8.37 -2.67 -13.41
N PHE A 3 8.67 -1.37 -13.33
CA PHE A 3 8.60 -0.60 -12.09
C PHE A 3 7.18 -0.56 -11.48
N PHE A 4 6.15 -0.29 -12.29
CA PHE A 4 4.76 -0.27 -11.82
C PHE A 4 4.31 -1.66 -11.37
N PHE A 5 4.60 -2.69 -12.17
CA PHE A 5 4.24 -4.06 -11.84
C PHE A 5 4.91 -4.52 -10.54
N ALA A 6 6.21 -4.23 -10.36
CA ALA A 6 6.92 -4.54 -9.13
C ALA A 6 6.33 -3.81 -7.91
N THR A 7 5.95 -2.53 -8.05
CA THR A 7 5.32 -1.78 -6.96
C THR A 7 3.92 -2.30 -6.62
N ILE A 8 3.12 -2.67 -7.62
CA ILE A 8 1.81 -3.31 -7.42
C ILE A 8 1.97 -4.64 -6.66
N LEU A 9 2.95 -5.48 -7.04
CA LEU A 9 3.23 -6.72 -6.32
C LEU A 9 3.65 -6.46 -4.86
N LYS A 10 4.45 -5.42 -4.59
CA LYS A 10 4.80 -5.03 -3.21
C LYS A 10 3.57 -4.60 -2.42
N ILE A 11 2.69 -3.81 -3.01
CA ILE A 11 1.42 -3.38 -2.38
C ILE A 11 0.54 -4.60 -2.06
N LEU A 12 0.37 -5.52 -3.02
CA LEU A 12 -0.41 -6.75 -2.82
C LEU A 12 0.17 -7.61 -1.70
N GLY A 13 1.50 -7.78 -1.68
CA GLY A 13 2.18 -8.52 -0.62
C GLY A 13 1.94 -7.91 0.76
N VAL A 14 2.11 -6.59 0.90
CA VAL A 14 1.86 -5.87 2.16
C VAL A 14 0.40 -5.95 2.58
N ALA A 15 -0.54 -5.80 1.65
CA ALA A 15 -1.97 -5.87 1.94
C ALA A 15 -2.37 -7.25 2.47
N TYR A 16 -1.99 -8.31 1.75
CA TYR A 16 -2.37 -9.67 2.13
C TYR A 16 -1.73 -10.11 3.46
N LEU A 17 -0.42 -9.84 3.62
CA LEU A 17 0.28 -10.17 4.86
C LEU A 17 -0.19 -9.32 6.05
N GLY A 18 -0.46 -8.03 5.82
CA GLY A 18 -0.95 -7.12 6.85
C GLY A 18 -2.33 -7.53 7.36
N GLU A 19 -3.24 -7.84 6.45
CA GLU A 19 -4.61 -8.26 6.78
C GLU A 19 -4.63 -9.62 7.48
N PHE A 20 -3.79 -10.56 7.03
CA PHE A 20 -3.61 -11.84 7.71
C PHE A 20 -3.03 -11.68 9.13
N ALA A 21 -2.01 -10.83 9.30
CA ALA A 21 -1.43 -10.55 10.61
C ALA A 21 -2.43 -9.87 11.56
N THR A 22 -3.22 -8.91 11.05
CA THR A 22 -4.31 -8.29 11.80
C THR A 22 -5.32 -9.34 12.26
N ALA A 23 -5.77 -10.24 11.38
CA ALA A 23 -6.72 -11.30 11.72
C ALA A 23 -6.19 -12.21 12.84
N ILE A 24 -4.92 -12.65 12.76
CA ILE A 24 -4.28 -13.45 13.80
C ILE A 24 -4.27 -12.71 15.15
N CYS A 25 -3.94 -11.42 15.17
CA CYS A 25 -3.96 -10.63 16.41
C CYS A 25 -5.38 -10.51 16.99
N GLN A 26 -6.41 -10.40 16.16
CA GLN A 26 -7.80 -10.37 16.61
C GLN A 26 -8.23 -11.72 17.20
N ASP A 27 -7.88 -12.82 16.53
CA ASP A 27 -8.16 -14.18 16.98
C ASP A 27 -7.46 -14.52 18.31
N ALA A 28 -6.29 -13.93 18.55
CA ALA A 28 -5.57 -14.02 19.82
C ALA A 28 -6.17 -13.15 20.96
N GLY A 29 -7.21 -12.36 20.68
CA GLY A 29 -7.82 -11.43 21.63
C GLY A 29 -7.12 -10.07 21.75
N GLU A 30 -6.04 -9.82 21.01
CA GLU A 30 -5.18 -8.63 21.07
C GLU A 30 -5.67 -7.49 20.15
N GLN A 31 -6.89 -7.01 20.41
CA GLN A 31 -7.57 -6.02 19.57
C GLN A 31 -6.82 -4.68 19.43
N ALA A 32 -6.15 -4.24 20.50
CA ALA A 32 -5.38 -3.00 20.47
C ALA A 32 -4.14 -3.11 19.57
N VAL A 33 -3.51 -4.29 19.52
CA VAL A 33 -2.36 -4.58 18.65
C VAL A 33 -2.83 -4.76 17.21
N ALA A 34 -3.91 -5.51 17.00
CA ALA A 34 -4.48 -5.73 15.67
C ALA A 34 -4.76 -4.42 14.92
N LYS A 35 -5.35 -3.42 15.60
CA LYS A 35 -5.58 -2.08 15.03
C LYS A 35 -4.29 -1.35 14.65
N LYS A 36 -3.22 -1.51 15.43
CA LYS A 36 -1.92 -0.90 15.13
C LYS A 36 -1.27 -1.57 13.92
N VAL A 37 -1.36 -2.89 13.81
CA VAL A 37 -0.87 -3.65 12.65
C VAL A 37 -1.65 -3.26 11.39
N GLU A 38 -2.97 -3.18 11.48
CA GLU A 38 -3.83 -2.77 10.36
C GLU A 38 -3.45 -1.38 9.87
N PHE A 39 -3.33 -0.41 10.79
CA PHE A 39 -2.93 0.95 10.45
C PHE A 39 -1.54 1.01 9.81
N ALA A 40 -0.56 0.29 10.37
CA ALA A 40 0.79 0.25 9.82
C ALA A 40 0.81 -0.28 8.38
N SER A 41 0.06 -1.36 8.09
CA SER A 41 -0.03 -1.92 6.74
C SER A 41 -0.59 -0.91 5.73
N LYS A 42 -1.63 -0.16 6.12
CA LYS A 42 -2.24 0.90 5.28
C LYS A 42 -1.28 2.05 5.01
N ILE A 43 -0.52 2.48 6.01
CA ILE A 43 0.49 3.55 5.84
C ILE A 43 1.60 3.10 4.88
N ILE A 44 2.07 1.84 5.00
CA ILE A 44 3.09 1.30 4.09
C ILE A 44 2.56 1.28 2.65
N ILE A 45 1.32 0.82 2.44
CA ILE A 45 0.68 0.84 1.12
C ILE A 45 0.59 2.27 0.55
N ALA A 46 0.16 3.23 1.37
CA ALA A 46 0.04 4.63 0.96
C ALA A 46 1.39 5.21 0.52
N VAL A 47 2.46 4.96 1.28
CA VAL A 47 3.82 5.40 0.93
C VAL A 47 4.31 4.76 -0.37
N LEU A 48 4.05 3.47 -0.57
CA LEU A 48 4.40 2.77 -1.81
C LEU A 48 3.63 3.28 -3.04
N ALA A 49 2.43 3.84 -2.83
CA ALA A 49 1.61 4.40 -3.90
C ALA A 49 2.07 5.80 -4.35
N LEU A 50 2.75 6.58 -3.49
CA LEU A 50 3.25 7.92 -3.82
C LEU A 50 4.03 8.02 -5.14
N PRO A 51 5.06 7.19 -5.41
CA PRO A 51 5.82 7.28 -6.67
C PRO A 51 4.97 7.00 -7.91
N ILE A 52 3.96 6.12 -7.80
CA ILE A 52 3.03 5.84 -8.91
C ILE A 52 2.19 7.09 -9.17
N MET A 53 1.68 7.73 -8.12
CA MET A 53 0.90 8.97 -8.23
C MET A 53 1.70 10.10 -8.90
N ILE A 54 2.96 10.26 -8.52
CA ILE A 54 3.85 11.28 -9.12
C ILE A 54 4.07 10.98 -10.62
N ALA A 55 4.38 9.72 -10.97
CA ALA A 55 4.60 9.34 -12.36
C ALA A 55 3.35 9.56 -13.25
N ILE A 56 2.15 9.33 -12.69
CA ILE A 56 0.89 9.63 -13.36
C ILE A 56 0.73 11.14 -13.54
N LEU A 57 0.98 11.94 -12.49
CA LEU A 57 0.89 13.39 -12.56
C LEU A 57 1.84 13.96 -13.64
N GLU A 58 3.09 13.51 -13.67
CA GLU A 58 4.06 13.90 -14.70
C GLU A 58 3.58 13.52 -16.11
N SER A 59 3.02 12.32 -16.27
CA SER A 59 2.45 11.87 -17.54
C SER A 59 1.27 12.74 -17.97
N LEU A 60 0.40 13.14 -17.04
CA LEU A 60 -0.71 14.07 -17.32
C LEU A 60 -0.21 15.46 -17.70
N MET A 61 0.84 15.97 -17.04
CA MET A 61 1.45 17.26 -17.38
C MET A 61 2.07 17.25 -18.78
N GLN A 62 2.69 16.15 -19.21
CA GLN A 62 3.21 15.99 -20.57
C GLN A 62 2.11 15.95 -21.64
N LEU A 63 0.91 15.48 -21.28
CA LEU A 63 -0.25 15.44 -22.16
C LEU A 63 -1.06 16.73 -22.17
N MET A 64 -0.84 17.60 -21.18
CA MET A 64 -1.54 18.87 -21.07
C MET A 64 -1.01 19.80 -22.18
N PRO A 65 -1.88 20.27 -23.11
CA PRO A 65 -1.45 21.22 -24.11
C PRO A 65 -1.19 22.56 -23.43
N GLY A 66 0.07 23.01 -23.50
CA GLY A 66 0.48 24.39 -23.36
C GLY A 66 0.99 24.88 -24.71
#